data_AF-A0AAD2FTN9-F1
#
_entry.id   AF-A0AAD2FTN9-F1
#
_cell.length_a   1.000
_cell.length_b   1.000
_cell.length_c   1.000
_cell.angle_alpha   90.00
_cell.angle_beta   90.00
_cell.angle_gamma   90.00
#
_symmetry.space_group_name_H-M   'P 1'
#
loop_
_entity.id
_entity.type
_entity.pdbx_description
1 polymer ?
#
loop_
_entity_poly.entity_id
_entity_poly.type
_entity_poly.pdbx_seq_one_letter_code
_entity_poly.pdbx_strand_id
1 'polypeptide(L)'
;MSLIAKNIVKALLYSFLLLALAQISHADKERSDDNNSAKIPATLLSTALNYAVQSGLGEGVVQRVYDKNIDALYRVAKSMYANPRQNQDEDDKLTSVQIFHALADGEEHHILSMIQLGFAYAEEDKSQAIQYFVQAGEDGPHQASLYNAGRLFAEEGEFAAALGYMRAAVSLPDSNSEYSSDKMTDTAKAGYNSLNIQLQQVELGLNEMVAIFPYADLKGFPQEGSKADKLWNEAMTLFESFGKNKKISDLEACVKKLSDFQMQHDKNMTALQTSLLRRILTTALDIMSNEL
;
A
#
# COMPACT_ATOMS: atom_id res chain seq x y z
N MET A 1 1.76 -0.17 -23.33
CA MET A 1 0.81 -1.08 -22.65
C MET A 1 -0.60 -0.53 -22.81
N SER A 2 -1.56 -1.34 -23.28
CA SER A 2 -2.92 -0.87 -23.54
C SER A 2 -3.67 -0.54 -22.24
N LEU A 3 -4.65 0.37 -22.32
CA LEU A 3 -5.54 0.75 -21.20
C LEU A 3 -6.25 -0.48 -20.57
N ILE A 4 -6.42 -1.54 -21.37
CA ILE A 4 -6.93 -2.84 -20.94
C ILE A 4 -5.97 -3.52 -19.95
N ALA A 5 -4.66 -3.42 -20.14
CA ALA A 5 -3.68 -3.99 -19.21
C ALA A 5 -3.69 -3.30 -17.84
N LYS A 6 -3.89 -1.97 -17.79
CA LYS A 6 -3.93 -1.20 -16.53
C LYS A 6 -5.24 -1.44 -15.74
N ASN A 7 -6.36 -1.60 -16.42
CA ASN A 7 -7.64 -1.91 -15.77
C ASN A 7 -7.74 -3.38 -15.34
N ILE A 8 -7.08 -4.31 -16.04
CA ILE A 8 -6.91 -5.69 -15.58
C ILE A 8 -6.05 -5.73 -14.30
N VAL A 9 -4.98 -4.94 -14.22
CA VAL A 9 -4.14 -4.87 -13.01
C VAL A 9 -4.93 -4.31 -11.81
N LYS A 10 -5.74 -3.25 -11.99
CA LYS A 10 -6.62 -2.74 -10.93
C LYS A 10 -7.70 -3.75 -10.51
N ALA A 11 -8.36 -4.41 -11.46
CA ALA A 11 -9.37 -5.42 -11.14
C ALA A 11 -8.76 -6.66 -10.46
N LEU A 12 -7.54 -7.05 -10.84
CA LEU A 12 -6.79 -8.12 -10.19
C LEU A 12 -6.39 -7.72 -8.75
N LEU A 13 -5.88 -6.52 -8.53
CA LEU A 13 -5.58 -5.97 -7.19
C LEU A 13 -6.83 -5.97 -6.29
N TYR A 14 -7.98 -5.52 -6.79
CA TYR A 14 -9.25 -5.55 -6.02
C TYR A 14 -9.75 -6.98 -5.76
N SER A 15 -9.60 -7.90 -6.72
CA SER A 15 -10.01 -9.30 -6.54
C SER A 15 -9.09 -10.05 -5.58
N PHE A 16 -7.78 -9.75 -5.56
CA PHE A 16 -6.83 -10.31 -4.61
C PHE A 16 -7.07 -9.77 -3.20
N LEU A 17 -7.36 -8.48 -3.05
CA LEU A 17 -7.69 -7.87 -1.75
C LEU A 17 -8.97 -8.48 -1.15
N LEU A 18 -10.00 -8.71 -1.96
CA LEU A 18 -11.25 -9.35 -1.51
C LEU A 18 -11.09 -10.86 -1.23
N LEU A 19 -10.23 -11.55 -1.98
CA LEU A 19 -9.94 -12.97 -1.75
C LEU A 19 -9.08 -13.18 -0.49
N ALA A 20 -8.12 -12.28 -0.23
CA ALA A 20 -7.30 -12.27 0.98
C ALA A 20 -8.17 -12.03 2.24
N LEU A 21 -9.08 -11.06 2.18
CA LEU A 21 -10.04 -10.80 3.27
C LEU A 21 -11.00 -11.99 3.52
N ALA A 22 -11.37 -12.74 2.48
CA ALA A 22 -12.20 -13.94 2.61
C ALA A 22 -11.44 -15.15 3.19
N GLN A 23 -10.12 -15.29 2.93
CA GLN A 23 -9.31 -16.36 3.51
C GLN A 23 -8.95 -16.11 4.99
N ILE A 24 -8.80 -14.85 5.40
CA ILE A 24 -8.59 -14.47 6.80
C ILE A 24 -9.79 -14.86 7.68
N SER A 25 -11.02 -14.76 7.17
CA SER A 25 -12.25 -15.17 7.88
C SER A 25 -12.37 -16.70 8.12
N HIS A 26 -11.52 -17.53 7.51
CA HIS A 26 -11.55 -18.99 7.65
C HIS A 26 -10.30 -19.60 8.30
N ALA A 27 -9.25 -18.81 8.52
CA ALA A 27 -8.00 -19.30 9.12
C ALA A 27 -8.00 -19.32 10.66
N ASP A 28 -9.02 -18.78 11.32
CA ASP A 28 -9.01 -18.54 12.77
C ASP A 28 -9.47 -19.74 13.63
N LYS A 29 -9.19 -20.96 13.18
CA LYS A 29 -9.47 -22.17 13.98
C LYS A 29 -8.37 -23.22 13.81
N GLU A 30 -7.64 -23.42 14.91
CA GLU A 30 -6.67 -24.48 15.20
C GLU A 30 -5.22 -24.25 14.74
N ARG A 31 -4.49 -23.36 15.44
CA ARG A 31 -3.01 -23.31 15.39
C ARG A 31 -2.45 -24.12 16.56
N SER A 32 -2.01 -25.35 16.28
CA SER A 32 -1.20 -26.17 17.21
C SER A 32 0.26 -25.70 17.18
N ASP A 33 0.95 -25.80 18.31
CA ASP A 33 2.33 -25.32 18.53
C ASP A 33 3.43 -25.93 17.62
N ASP A 34 3.12 -26.92 16.78
CA ASP A 34 4.04 -27.48 15.78
C ASP A 34 4.23 -26.59 14.53
N ASN A 35 3.46 -25.50 14.37
CA ASN A 35 3.40 -24.73 13.12
C ASN A 35 4.39 -23.53 13.03
N ASN A 36 5.34 -23.37 13.95
CA ASN A 36 6.22 -22.18 14.01
C ASN A 36 7.65 -22.42 13.48
N SER A 37 7.85 -23.47 12.68
CA SER A 37 9.16 -23.80 12.10
C SER A 37 9.31 -23.28 10.67
N ALA A 38 10.25 -22.36 10.45
CA ALA A 38 10.54 -21.81 9.12
C ALA A 38 11.19 -22.83 8.18
N LYS A 39 10.83 -22.78 6.89
CA LYS A 39 11.57 -23.45 5.81
C LYS A 39 12.76 -22.58 5.40
N ILE A 40 13.89 -22.75 6.07
CA ILE A 40 15.12 -22.00 5.82
C ILE A 40 16.25 -22.90 5.28
N PRO A 41 17.03 -22.45 4.28
CA PRO A 41 18.23 -23.16 3.83
C PRO A 41 19.20 -23.45 4.97
N ALA A 42 19.79 -24.65 4.97
CA ALA A 42 20.69 -25.09 6.03
C ALA A 42 21.92 -24.19 6.20
N THR A 43 22.39 -23.57 5.11
CA THR A 43 23.50 -22.61 5.12
C THR A 43 23.15 -21.36 5.92
N LEU A 44 21.98 -20.75 5.67
CA LEU A 44 21.52 -19.58 6.40
C LEU A 44 21.28 -19.90 7.88
N LEU A 45 20.70 -21.07 8.17
CA LEU A 45 20.50 -21.55 9.54
C LEU A 45 21.83 -21.69 10.29
N SER A 46 22.84 -22.29 9.66
CA SER A 46 24.17 -22.44 10.26
C SER A 46 24.83 -21.08 10.51
N THR A 47 24.69 -20.13 9.60
CA THR A 47 25.23 -18.77 9.78
C THR A 47 24.54 -18.04 10.93
N ALA A 48 23.20 -18.12 11.00
CA ALA A 48 22.41 -17.53 12.08
C ALA A 48 22.79 -18.13 13.45
N LEU A 49 22.97 -19.45 13.54
CA LEU A 49 23.43 -20.11 14.76
C LEU A 49 24.81 -19.63 15.19
N ASN A 50 25.76 -19.57 14.25
CA ASN A 50 27.12 -19.11 14.54
C ASN A 50 27.12 -17.66 15.03
N TYR A 51 26.37 -16.78 14.36
CA TYR A 51 26.22 -15.39 14.80
C TYR A 51 25.59 -15.33 16.20
N ALA A 52 24.51 -16.06 16.46
CA ALA A 52 23.82 -16.02 17.74
C ALA A 52 24.73 -16.42 18.92
N VAL A 53 25.55 -17.47 18.73
CA VAL A 53 26.54 -17.92 19.71
C VAL A 53 27.64 -16.86 19.91
N GLN A 54 28.21 -16.32 18.83
CA GLN A 54 29.31 -15.35 18.90
C GLN A 54 28.89 -14.00 19.49
N SER A 55 27.67 -13.56 19.19
CA SER A 55 27.11 -12.31 19.69
C SER A 55 26.51 -12.43 21.10
N GLY A 56 26.63 -13.61 21.73
CA GLY A 56 26.15 -13.83 23.11
C GLY A 56 24.63 -13.72 23.26
N LEU A 57 23.87 -14.01 22.20
CA LEU A 57 22.42 -14.13 22.33
C LEU A 57 22.12 -15.34 23.22
N GLY A 58 21.35 -15.15 24.30
CA GLY A 58 21.21 -16.14 25.37
C GLY A 58 20.84 -17.54 24.86
N GLU A 59 21.22 -18.59 25.61
CA GLU A 59 21.12 -20.00 25.18
C GLU A 59 19.72 -20.39 24.68
N GLY A 60 18.65 -19.83 25.26
CA GLY A 60 17.28 -20.06 24.80
C GLY A 60 16.97 -19.52 23.40
N VAL A 61 17.69 -18.49 22.91
CA VAL A 61 17.60 -18.03 21.52
C VAL A 61 18.31 -19.01 20.60
N VAL A 62 19.52 -19.45 20.95
CA VAL A 62 20.30 -20.40 20.13
C VAL A 62 19.52 -21.70 19.91
N GLN A 63 18.93 -22.26 20.97
CA GLN A 63 18.13 -23.48 20.85
C GLN A 63 16.90 -23.26 19.95
N ARG A 64 16.18 -22.15 20.12
CA ARG A 64 15.01 -21.87 19.27
C ARG A 64 15.38 -21.62 17.80
N VAL A 65 16.55 -21.04 17.53
CA VAL A 65 17.06 -20.92 16.16
C VAL A 65 17.33 -22.31 15.59
N TYR A 66 17.95 -23.21 16.36
CA TYR A 66 18.17 -24.61 15.95
C TYR A 66 16.85 -25.32 15.62
N ASP A 67 15.81 -25.05 16.40
CA ASP A 67 14.44 -25.53 16.19
C ASP A 67 13.68 -24.77 15.07
N LYS A 68 14.36 -23.88 14.34
CA LYS A 68 13.85 -23.06 13.23
C LYS A 68 12.66 -22.17 13.59
N ASN A 69 12.56 -21.77 14.86
CA ASN A 69 11.52 -20.87 15.32
C ASN A 69 11.59 -19.51 14.60
N ILE A 70 10.48 -19.09 13.98
CA ILE A 70 10.40 -17.86 13.16
C ILE A 70 10.82 -16.62 13.96
N ASP A 71 10.29 -16.44 15.17
CA ASP A 71 10.60 -15.27 16.00
C ASP A 71 12.08 -15.21 16.40
N ALA A 72 12.68 -16.37 16.71
CA ALA A 72 14.09 -16.46 17.05
C ALA A 72 14.96 -16.15 15.84
N LEU A 73 14.63 -16.70 14.66
CA LEU A 73 15.33 -16.41 13.40
C LEU A 73 15.24 -14.93 13.03
N TYR A 74 14.05 -14.33 13.16
CA TYR A 74 13.86 -12.89 12.93
C TYR A 74 14.71 -12.04 13.89
N ARG A 75 14.71 -12.38 15.20
CA ARG A 75 15.51 -11.65 16.19
C ARG A 75 17.01 -11.70 15.87
N VAL A 76 17.51 -12.87 15.45
CA VAL A 76 18.91 -13.03 15.04
C VAL A 76 19.19 -12.22 13.78
N ALA A 77 18.38 -12.36 12.73
CA ALA A 77 18.56 -11.61 11.49
C ALA A 77 18.52 -10.09 11.73
N LYS A 78 17.60 -9.61 12.56
CA LYS A 78 17.56 -8.20 12.96
C LYS A 78 18.83 -7.75 13.67
N SER A 79 19.39 -8.58 14.54
CA SER A 79 20.68 -8.29 15.18
C SER A 79 21.83 -8.28 14.17
N MET A 80 21.87 -9.23 13.23
CA MET A 80 22.88 -9.28 12.16
C MET A 80 22.84 -8.02 11.30
N TYR A 81 21.63 -7.55 10.93
CA TYR A 81 21.46 -6.34 10.14
C TYR A 81 21.92 -5.07 10.88
N ALA A 82 21.57 -4.96 12.18
CA ALA A 82 21.84 -3.76 12.98
C ALA A 82 23.26 -3.72 13.57
N ASN A 83 23.81 -4.87 13.93
CA ASN A 83 25.10 -5.03 14.60
C ASN A 83 25.92 -6.15 13.93
N PRO A 84 26.34 -5.95 12.68
CA PRO A 84 27.11 -6.96 11.99
C PRO A 84 28.52 -7.08 12.57
N ARG A 85 29.12 -8.27 12.44
CA ARG A 85 30.44 -8.55 13.01
C ARG A 85 31.53 -7.75 12.30
N GLN A 86 32.55 -7.36 13.05
CA GLN A 86 33.72 -6.67 12.48
C GLN A 86 34.36 -7.52 11.38
N ASN A 87 34.61 -6.91 10.22
CA ASN A 87 35.12 -7.55 9.00
C ASN A 87 34.15 -8.50 8.27
N GLN A 88 32.86 -8.51 8.66
CA GLN A 88 31.79 -9.28 7.98
C GLN A 88 30.52 -8.44 7.80
N ASP A 89 30.66 -7.10 7.71
CA ASP A 89 29.52 -6.17 7.65
C ASP A 89 28.55 -6.50 6.52
N GLU A 90 29.09 -6.57 5.29
CA GLU A 90 28.29 -6.85 4.10
C GLU A 90 27.71 -8.27 4.10
N ASP A 91 28.47 -9.27 4.56
CA ASP A 91 28.04 -10.66 4.61
C ASP A 91 26.91 -10.88 5.63
N ASP A 92 27.02 -10.29 6.83
CA ASP A 92 26.00 -10.41 7.88
C ASP A 92 24.72 -9.68 7.48
N LYS A 93 24.83 -8.49 6.87
CA LYS A 93 23.67 -7.77 6.32
C LYS A 93 23.01 -8.55 5.20
N LEU A 94 23.78 -9.05 4.24
CA LEU A 94 23.24 -9.85 3.13
C LEU A 94 22.54 -11.11 3.66
N THR A 95 23.18 -11.83 4.57
CA THR A 95 22.59 -13.03 5.19
C THR A 95 21.31 -12.69 5.93
N SER A 96 21.27 -11.57 6.66
CA SER A 96 20.05 -11.16 7.37
C SER A 96 18.88 -10.86 6.42
N VAL A 97 19.14 -10.22 5.28
CA VAL A 97 18.15 -9.98 4.22
C VAL A 97 17.63 -11.30 3.65
N GLN A 98 18.52 -12.26 3.38
CA GLN A 98 18.12 -13.60 2.92
C GLN A 98 17.26 -14.35 3.96
N ILE A 99 17.56 -14.19 5.25
CA ILE A 99 16.72 -14.73 6.33
C ILE A 99 15.36 -14.02 6.34
N PHE A 100 15.32 -12.69 6.22
CA PHE A 100 14.05 -11.98 6.16
C PHE A 100 13.18 -12.45 5.00
N HIS A 101 13.74 -12.68 3.80
CA HIS A 101 13.02 -13.28 2.67
C HIS A 101 12.45 -14.65 3.02
N ALA A 102 13.27 -15.56 3.57
CA ALA A 102 12.81 -16.90 3.91
C ALA A 102 11.64 -16.89 4.92
N LEU A 103 11.55 -15.88 5.77
CA LEU A 103 10.47 -15.71 6.75
C LEU A 103 9.26 -14.96 6.16
N ALA A 104 9.48 -13.93 5.35
CA ALA A 104 8.45 -13.09 4.75
C ALA A 104 7.70 -13.82 3.63
N ASP A 105 8.44 -14.49 2.74
CA ASP A 105 7.93 -15.17 1.55
C ASP A 105 7.55 -16.64 1.84
N GLY A 106 7.76 -17.10 3.07
CA GLY A 106 7.39 -18.44 3.55
C GLY A 106 5.92 -18.54 3.94
N GLU A 107 5.43 -19.76 4.19
CA GLU A 107 3.99 -20.06 4.44
C GLU A 107 3.35 -19.27 5.59
N GLU A 108 4.15 -18.88 6.58
CA GLU A 108 3.66 -18.15 7.76
C GLU A 108 3.61 -16.62 7.57
N HIS A 109 4.09 -16.10 6.43
CA HIS A 109 4.00 -14.68 6.06
C HIS A 109 4.46 -13.74 7.19
N HIS A 110 5.72 -13.85 7.62
CA HIS A 110 6.17 -13.14 8.81
C HIS A 110 6.24 -11.61 8.60
N ILE A 111 5.23 -10.90 9.10
CA ILE A 111 5.01 -9.45 8.92
C ILE A 111 6.21 -8.60 9.31
N LEU A 112 6.85 -8.91 10.45
CA LEU A 112 8.01 -8.13 10.88
C LEU A 112 9.21 -8.29 9.95
N SER A 113 9.36 -9.45 9.28
CA SER A 113 10.39 -9.63 8.26
C SER A 113 10.08 -8.84 6.99
N MET A 114 8.82 -8.81 6.55
CA MET A 114 8.39 -7.97 5.43
C MET A 114 8.72 -6.49 5.70
N ILE A 115 8.48 -6.00 6.92
CA ILE A 115 8.83 -4.64 7.31
C ILE A 115 10.33 -4.37 7.17
N GLN A 116 11.18 -5.30 7.64
CA GLN A 116 12.63 -5.13 7.52
C GLN A 116 13.08 -5.15 6.05
N LEU A 117 12.48 -5.98 5.19
CA LEU A 117 12.74 -5.95 3.75
C LEU A 117 12.30 -4.63 3.13
N GLY A 118 11.12 -4.12 3.50
CA GLY A 118 10.65 -2.79 3.09
C GLY A 118 11.68 -1.69 3.38
N PHE A 119 12.25 -1.70 4.59
CA PHE A 119 13.33 -0.75 4.94
C PHE A 119 14.65 -1.04 4.24
N ALA A 120 15.04 -2.30 4.08
CA ALA A 120 16.28 -2.68 3.42
C ALA A 120 16.31 -2.25 1.95
N TYR A 121 15.15 -2.25 1.28
CA TYR A 121 15.03 -1.86 -0.13
C TYR A 121 14.70 -0.38 -0.35
N ALA A 122 14.29 0.37 0.67
CA ALA A 122 13.68 1.70 0.49
C ALA A 122 14.53 2.72 -0.30
N GLU A 123 15.86 2.64 -0.20
CA GLU A 123 16.77 3.56 -0.89
C GLU A 123 17.29 3.02 -2.23
N GLU A 124 17.42 1.70 -2.37
CA GLU A 124 18.09 1.04 -3.51
C GLU A 124 17.09 0.47 -4.53
N ASP A 125 15.95 -0.05 -4.08
CA ASP A 125 14.90 -0.64 -4.91
C ASP A 125 13.51 -0.32 -4.32
N LYS A 126 13.03 0.88 -4.65
CA LYS A 126 11.72 1.36 -4.18
C LYS A 126 10.56 0.44 -4.59
N SER A 127 10.66 -0.24 -5.72
CA SER A 127 9.62 -1.17 -6.17
C SER A 127 9.50 -2.36 -5.22
N GLN A 128 10.63 -2.97 -4.84
CA GLN A 128 10.63 -4.03 -3.83
C GLN A 128 10.22 -3.52 -2.45
N ALA A 129 10.67 -2.33 -2.07
CA ALA A 129 10.28 -1.73 -0.80
C ALA A 129 8.76 -1.54 -0.70
N ILE A 130 8.15 -1.00 -1.77
CA ILE A 130 6.69 -0.84 -1.88
C ILE A 130 6.01 -2.20 -1.76
N GLN A 131 6.46 -3.22 -2.50
CA GLN A 131 5.87 -4.56 -2.44
C GLN A 131 5.81 -5.09 -1.00
N TYR A 132 6.92 -5.02 -0.27
CA TYR A 132 6.98 -5.53 1.09
C TYR A 132 6.21 -4.68 2.11
N PHE A 133 6.19 -3.36 1.97
CA PHE A 133 5.37 -2.52 2.83
C PHE A 133 3.87 -2.70 2.58
N VAL A 134 3.47 -2.88 1.32
CA VAL A 134 2.09 -3.22 0.95
C VAL A 134 1.70 -4.56 1.55
N GLN A 135 2.51 -5.60 1.33
CA GLN A 135 2.23 -6.93 1.85
C GLN A 135 2.14 -6.93 3.39
N ALA A 136 3.07 -6.29 4.09
CA ALA A 136 2.99 -6.15 5.55
C ALA A 136 1.75 -5.37 6.01
N GLY A 137 1.31 -4.38 5.24
CA GLY A 137 0.12 -3.58 5.53
C GLY A 137 -1.20 -4.31 5.25
N GLU A 138 -1.20 -5.29 4.34
CA GLU A 138 -2.39 -6.05 3.93
C GLU A 138 -2.52 -7.39 4.67
N ASP A 139 -1.42 -8.15 4.82
CA ASP A 139 -1.39 -9.46 5.49
C ASP A 139 -1.49 -9.32 7.02
N GLY A 140 -0.85 -8.30 7.58
CA GLY A 140 -0.74 -8.11 9.03
C GLY A 140 -0.95 -6.65 9.38
N PRO A 141 -2.19 -6.13 9.26
CA PRO A 141 -2.57 -4.72 9.12
C PRO A 141 -1.64 -3.71 9.81
N HIS A 142 -0.43 -3.48 9.27
CA HIS A 142 0.63 -2.79 10.00
C HIS A 142 0.66 -1.31 9.61
N GLN A 143 0.29 -0.44 10.57
CA GLN A 143 0.05 0.98 10.29
C GLN A 143 1.23 1.69 9.64
N ALA A 144 2.45 1.47 10.17
CA ALA A 144 3.64 2.13 9.64
C ALA A 144 4.00 1.64 8.24
N SER A 145 3.66 0.39 7.91
CA SER A 145 3.90 -0.19 6.59
C SER A 145 2.98 0.45 5.56
N LEU A 146 1.69 0.57 5.87
CA LEU A 146 0.73 1.30 5.03
C LEU A 146 1.19 2.74 4.78
N TYR A 147 1.63 3.45 5.83
CA TYR A 147 2.16 4.81 5.67
C TYR A 147 3.42 4.86 4.79
N ASN A 148 4.37 3.95 5.00
CA ASN A 148 5.62 3.90 4.22
C ASN A 148 5.37 3.55 2.75
N ALA A 149 4.46 2.62 2.47
CA ALA A 149 4.00 2.34 1.11
C ALA A 149 3.43 3.62 0.47
N GLY A 150 2.53 4.31 1.18
CA GLY A 150 1.95 5.57 0.73
C GLY A 150 2.99 6.64 0.40
N ARG A 151 4.01 6.79 1.25
CA ARG A 151 5.14 7.71 1.02
C ARG A 151 5.93 7.34 -0.25
N LEU A 152 6.31 6.08 -0.39
CA LEU A 152 7.10 5.64 -1.55
C LEU A 152 6.31 5.75 -2.86
N PHE A 153 5.01 5.44 -2.85
CA PHE A 153 4.16 5.70 -4.02
C PHE A 153 4.13 7.18 -4.40
N ALA A 154 4.12 8.10 -3.42
CA ALA A 154 4.15 9.53 -3.71
C ALA A 154 5.47 9.97 -4.37
N GLU A 155 6.59 9.38 -3.94
CA GLU A 155 7.91 9.64 -4.53
C GLU A 155 8.02 9.14 -5.97
N GLU A 156 7.34 8.04 -6.31
CA GLU A 156 7.25 7.50 -7.67
C GLU A 156 6.16 8.19 -8.53
N GLY A 157 5.44 9.18 -7.99
CA GLY A 157 4.38 9.90 -8.69
C GLY A 157 3.04 9.14 -8.79
N GLU A 158 2.90 7.99 -8.14
CA GLU A 158 1.69 7.17 -8.10
C GLU A 158 0.71 7.70 -7.03
N PHE A 159 0.26 8.94 -7.19
CA PHE A 159 -0.44 9.71 -6.15
C PHE A 159 -1.76 9.12 -5.67
N ALA A 160 -2.50 8.41 -6.53
CA ALA A 160 -3.74 7.74 -6.14
C ALA A 160 -3.45 6.60 -5.14
N ALA A 161 -2.42 5.78 -5.42
CA ALA A 161 -1.98 4.74 -4.51
C ALA A 161 -1.43 5.35 -3.21
N ALA A 162 -0.64 6.42 -3.33
CA ALA A 162 -0.09 7.14 -2.19
C ALA A 162 -1.17 7.58 -1.19
N LEU A 163 -2.19 8.30 -1.65
CA LEU A 163 -3.31 8.73 -0.81
C LEU A 163 -4.13 7.55 -0.29
N GLY A 164 -4.32 6.51 -1.10
CA GLY A 164 -5.01 5.29 -0.69
C GLY A 164 -4.36 4.61 0.53
N TYR A 165 -3.05 4.35 0.45
CA TYR A 165 -2.31 3.71 1.54
C TYR A 165 -2.12 4.62 2.75
N MET A 166 -1.89 5.93 2.56
CA MET A 166 -1.86 6.88 3.67
C MET A 166 -3.22 6.96 4.39
N ARG A 167 -4.34 6.97 3.65
CA ARG A 167 -5.68 6.93 4.24
C ARG A 167 -5.91 5.62 5.00
N ALA A 168 -5.51 4.48 4.42
CA ALA A 168 -5.59 3.19 5.11
C ALA A 168 -4.82 3.20 6.44
N ALA A 169 -3.62 3.79 6.47
CA ALA A 169 -2.86 3.97 7.71
C ALA A 169 -3.60 4.85 8.74
N VAL A 170 -4.27 5.91 8.30
CA VAL A 170 -5.06 6.79 9.19
C VAL A 170 -6.29 6.09 9.76
N SER A 171 -6.96 5.26 8.97
CA SER A 171 -8.20 4.56 9.35
C SER A 171 -7.97 3.23 10.04
N LEU A 172 -6.73 2.72 10.07
CA LEU A 172 -6.41 1.45 10.69
C LEU A 172 -6.88 1.31 12.15
N PRO A 173 -6.75 2.33 13.04
CA PRO A 173 -7.23 2.21 14.42
C PRO A 173 -8.73 1.90 14.55
N ASP A 174 -9.53 2.26 13.53
CA ASP A 174 -10.98 2.03 13.54
C ASP A 174 -11.33 0.54 13.33
N SER A 175 -10.41 -0.25 12.75
CA SER A 175 -10.61 -1.68 12.46
C SER A 175 -9.65 -2.60 13.19
N ASN A 176 -8.45 -2.14 13.55
CA ASN A 176 -7.33 -2.94 14.05
C ASN A 176 -6.46 -2.14 15.05
N SER A 177 -7.07 -1.69 16.15
CA SER A 177 -6.42 -0.79 17.12
C SER A 177 -5.13 -1.35 17.72
N GLU A 178 -5.01 -2.68 17.86
CA GLU A 178 -3.82 -3.35 18.42
C GLU A 178 -2.55 -3.20 17.58
N TYR A 179 -2.67 -2.91 16.29
CA TYR A 179 -1.54 -2.69 15.36
C TYR A 179 -1.30 -1.22 15.04
N SER A 180 -1.86 -0.33 15.87
CA SER A 180 -1.82 1.12 15.64
C SER A 180 -1.30 1.89 16.84
N SER A 181 -0.86 3.13 16.61
CA SER A 181 -0.56 4.08 17.69
C SER A 181 -0.99 5.47 17.31
N ASP A 182 -1.41 6.27 18.30
CA ASP A 182 -1.83 7.66 18.08
C ASP A 182 -0.75 8.47 17.35
N LYS A 183 0.51 8.30 17.76
CA LYS A 183 1.67 8.96 17.12
C LYS A 183 1.77 8.63 15.63
N MET A 184 1.54 7.36 15.26
CA MET A 184 1.63 6.94 13.85
C MET A 184 0.40 7.41 13.07
N THR A 185 -0.80 7.40 13.68
CA THR A 185 -2.01 8.00 13.12
C THR A 185 -1.81 9.48 12.80
N ASP A 186 -1.22 10.25 13.73
CA ASP A 186 -0.95 11.68 13.53
C ASP A 186 0.09 11.92 12.43
N THR A 187 1.13 11.09 12.38
CA THR A 187 2.14 11.15 11.31
C THR A 187 1.51 10.84 9.95
N ALA A 188 0.66 9.82 9.84
CA ALA A 188 -0.03 9.47 8.60
C ALA A 188 -1.00 10.58 8.17
N LYS A 189 -1.74 11.19 9.10
CA LYS A 189 -2.60 12.35 8.83
C LYS A 189 -1.79 13.54 8.33
N ALA A 190 -0.64 13.83 8.95
CA ALA A 190 0.23 14.92 8.53
C ALA A 190 0.74 14.69 7.10
N GLY A 191 1.27 13.49 6.81
CA GLY A 191 1.75 13.13 5.47
C GLY A 191 0.66 13.20 4.40
N TYR A 192 -0.53 12.66 4.69
CA TYR A 192 -1.69 12.73 3.82
C TYR A 192 -2.09 14.18 3.52
N ASN A 193 -2.19 15.03 4.55
CA ASN A 193 -2.58 16.43 4.38
C ASN A 193 -1.52 17.21 3.58
N SER A 194 -0.24 16.95 3.83
CA SER A 194 0.85 17.55 3.06
C SER A 194 0.79 17.17 1.58
N LEU A 195 0.57 15.90 1.26
CA LEU A 195 0.41 15.45 -0.12
C LEU A 195 -0.82 16.08 -0.77
N ASN A 196 -1.95 16.17 -0.06
CA ASN A 196 -3.16 16.82 -0.56
C ASN A 196 -2.96 18.30 -0.90
N ILE A 197 -2.12 19.03 -0.15
CA ILE A 197 -1.77 20.42 -0.46
C ILE A 197 -0.88 20.49 -1.70
N GLN A 198 0.13 19.60 -1.79
CA GLN A 198 1.04 19.56 -2.94
C GLN A 198 0.29 19.27 -4.25
N LEU A 199 -0.64 18.31 -4.25
CA LEU A 199 -1.41 17.93 -5.44
C LEU A 199 -2.32 19.03 -5.99
N GLN A 200 -2.63 20.06 -5.19
CA GLN A 200 -3.35 21.24 -5.69
C GLN A 200 -2.47 22.13 -6.59
N GLN A 201 -1.15 22.02 -6.46
CA GLN A 201 -0.16 22.84 -7.16
C GLN A 201 0.51 22.09 -8.32
N VAL A 202 0.36 20.77 -8.39
CA VAL A 202 0.96 19.93 -9.42
C VAL A 202 0.05 19.85 -10.65
N GLU A 203 0.67 19.93 -11.83
CA GLU A 203 0.02 19.63 -13.09
C GLU A 203 -0.19 18.11 -13.18
N LEU A 204 -1.45 17.73 -13.38
CA LEU A 204 -1.91 16.34 -13.38
C LEU A 204 -2.69 16.15 -14.68
N GLY A 205 -2.39 15.06 -15.37
CA GLY A 205 -3.19 14.61 -16.50
C GLY A 205 -4.59 14.20 -16.04
N LEU A 206 -5.52 14.19 -17.00
CA LEU A 206 -6.92 13.88 -16.75
C LEU A 206 -7.14 12.53 -16.05
N ASN A 207 -6.40 11.51 -16.48
CA ASN A 207 -6.46 10.18 -15.88
C ASN A 207 -5.97 10.17 -14.42
N GLU A 208 -4.95 10.96 -14.10
CA GLU A 208 -4.42 11.07 -12.73
C GLU A 208 -5.43 11.79 -11.83
N MET A 209 -6.01 12.90 -12.30
CA MET A 209 -7.03 13.63 -11.54
C MET A 209 -8.24 12.75 -11.21
N VAL A 210 -8.73 11.99 -12.19
CA VAL A 210 -9.82 11.03 -12.00
C VAL A 210 -9.45 9.94 -11.00
N ALA A 211 -8.22 9.40 -11.09
CA ALA A 211 -7.76 8.34 -10.19
C ALA A 211 -7.56 8.83 -8.74
N ILE A 212 -7.12 10.07 -8.55
CA ILE A 212 -6.85 10.69 -7.25
C ILE A 212 -8.15 11.09 -6.52
N PHE A 213 -9.16 11.56 -7.27
CA PHE A 213 -10.40 12.13 -6.71
C PHE A 213 -11.05 11.33 -5.54
N PRO A 214 -11.28 10.00 -5.64
CA PRO A 214 -11.91 9.23 -4.56
C PRO A 214 -11.00 9.02 -3.32
N TYR A 215 -9.71 9.29 -3.45
CA TYR A 215 -8.73 9.18 -2.36
C TYR A 215 -8.37 10.53 -1.74
N ALA A 216 -8.85 11.64 -2.31
CA ALA A 216 -8.58 13.00 -1.83
C ALA A 216 -9.43 13.42 -0.61
N ASP A 217 -10.26 12.51 -0.08
CA ASP A 217 -10.94 12.64 1.21
C ASP A 217 -10.60 11.49 2.17
N LEU A 218 -10.23 11.86 3.40
CA LEU A 218 -9.94 10.90 4.48
C LEU A 218 -11.18 10.11 4.87
N LYS A 219 -12.37 10.70 4.77
CA LYS A 219 -13.64 10.02 5.11
C LYS A 219 -14.17 9.15 3.97
N GLY A 220 -13.41 9.05 2.88
CA GLY A 220 -13.74 8.23 1.74
C GLY A 220 -14.92 8.75 0.94
N PHE A 221 -15.13 10.06 0.86
CA PHE A 221 -16.06 10.62 -0.11
C PHE A 221 -15.52 10.50 -1.56
N PRO A 222 -16.33 10.10 -2.55
CA PRO A 222 -17.66 9.54 -2.39
C PRO A 222 -17.60 8.12 -1.81
N GLN A 223 -18.47 7.82 -0.83
CA GLN A 223 -18.48 6.52 -0.14
C GLN A 223 -19.05 5.44 -1.06
N GLU A 224 -18.45 4.26 -1.05
CA GLU A 224 -18.87 3.12 -1.88
C GLU A 224 -20.38 2.83 -1.74
N GLY A 225 -21.05 2.67 -2.87
CA GLY A 225 -22.49 2.38 -2.94
C GLY A 225 -23.41 3.57 -2.63
N SER A 226 -22.86 4.71 -2.20
CA SER A 226 -23.63 5.94 -1.98
C SER A 226 -24.19 6.50 -3.28
N LYS A 227 -25.15 7.43 -3.17
CA LYS A 227 -25.68 8.16 -4.35
C LYS A 227 -24.58 8.94 -5.06
N ALA A 228 -23.64 9.52 -4.31
CA ALA A 228 -22.51 10.25 -4.86
C ALA A 228 -21.59 9.31 -5.64
N ASP A 229 -21.25 8.16 -5.08
CA ASP A 229 -20.39 7.16 -5.73
C ASP A 229 -21.00 6.64 -7.03
N LYS A 230 -22.30 6.32 -7.04
CA LYS A 230 -23.02 5.96 -8.27
C LYS A 230 -22.94 7.05 -9.33
N LEU A 231 -23.17 8.31 -8.95
CA LEU A 231 -23.13 9.44 -9.87
C LEU A 231 -21.72 9.67 -10.45
N TRP A 232 -20.70 9.54 -9.61
CA TRP A 232 -19.30 9.57 -10.02
C TRP A 232 -18.96 8.44 -11.01
N ASN A 233 -19.32 7.20 -10.67
CA ASN A 233 -19.04 6.02 -11.50
C ASN A 233 -19.78 6.05 -12.85
N GLU A 234 -21.03 6.55 -12.87
CA GLU A 234 -21.76 6.81 -14.11
C GLU A 234 -21.02 7.82 -15.01
N ALA A 235 -20.54 8.92 -14.43
CA ALA A 235 -19.76 9.91 -15.17
C ALA A 235 -18.46 9.31 -15.72
N MET A 236 -17.74 8.52 -14.91
CA MET A 236 -16.50 7.86 -15.35
C MET A 236 -16.76 6.83 -16.45
N THR A 237 -17.87 6.09 -16.39
CA THR A 237 -18.26 5.15 -17.45
C THR A 237 -18.51 5.86 -18.79
N LEU A 238 -19.17 7.01 -18.75
CA LEU A 238 -19.37 7.86 -19.93
C LEU A 238 -18.05 8.40 -20.46
N PHE A 239 -17.16 8.84 -19.56
CA PHE A 239 -15.83 9.32 -19.92
C PHE A 239 -14.98 8.22 -20.60
N GLU A 240 -15.01 6.99 -20.09
CA GLU A 240 -14.38 5.84 -20.73
C GLU A 240 -15.00 5.48 -22.09
N SER A 241 -16.33 5.54 -22.20
CA SER A 241 -17.05 5.30 -23.45
C SER A 241 -16.62 6.31 -24.52
N PHE A 242 -16.50 7.59 -24.16
CA PHE A 242 -15.94 8.61 -25.05
C PHE A 242 -14.51 8.26 -25.48
N GLY A 243 -13.64 7.86 -24.54
CA GLY A 243 -12.27 7.46 -24.86
C GLY A 243 -12.17 6.34 -25.91
N LYS A 244 -13.12 5.40 -25.89
CA LYS A 244 -13.19 4.26 -26.83
C LYS A 244 -13.85 4.63 -28.16
N ASN A 245 -14.97 5.34 -28.11
CA ASN A 245 -15.87 5.52 -29.26
C ASN A 245 -15.78 6.91 -29.90
N LYS A 246 -15.13 7.87 -29.23
CA LYS A 246 -15.02 9.29 -29.63
C LYS A 246 -16.37 9.97 -29.90
N LYS A 247 -17.44 9.49 -29.26
CA LYS A 247 -18.77 10.08 -29.37
C LYS A 247 -18.91 11.30 -28.47
N ILE A 248 -18.99 12.49 -29.05
CA ILE A 248 -19.13 13.75 -28.28
C ILE A 248 -20.31 13.72 -27.31
N SER A 249 -21.42 13.06 -27.68
CA SER A 249 -22.59 12.88 -26.80
C SER A 249 -22.28 12.20 -25.46
N ASP A 250 -21.30 11.29 -25.44
CA ASP A 250 -20.88 10.61 -24.21
C ASP A 250 -20.12 11.59 -23.30
N LEU A 251 -19.30 12.47 -23.89
CA LEU A 251 -18.56 13.50 -23.17
C LEU A 251 -19.49 14.60 -22.64
N GLU A 252 -20.48 15.03 -23.42
CA GLU A 252 -21.54 15.95 -22.98
C GLU A 252 -22.30 15.39 -21.77
N ALA A 253 -22.70 14.11 -21.85
CA ALA A 253 -23.39 13.44 -20.76
C ALA A 253 -22.49 13.32 -19.51
N CYS A 254 -21.20 13.05 -19.70
CA CYS A 254 -20.21 13.04 -18.61
C CYS A 254 -20.11 14.42 -17.93
N VAL A 255 -19.89 15.50 -18.69
CA VAL A 255 -19.79 16.87 -18.18
C VAL A 255 -21.06 17.26 -17.41
N LYS A 256 -22.23 16.92 -17.94
CA LYS A 256 -23.50 17.15 -17.24
C LYS A 256 -23.54 16.41 -15.90
N LYS A 257 -23.17 15.12 -15.87
CA LYS A 257 -23.17 14.31 -14.64
C LYS A 257 -22.18 14.82 -13.60
N LEU A 258 -20.99 15.24 -14.02
CA LEU A 258 -19.98 15.85 -13.14
C LEU A 258 -20.44 17.22 -12.61
N SER A 259 -21.15 18.01 -13.41
CA SER A 259 -21.75 19.27 -12.96
C SER A 259 -22.87 19.02 -11.94
N ASP A 260 -23.75 18.05 -12.21
CA ASP A 260 -24.79 17.61 -11.28
C ASP A 260 -24.17 17.11 -9.97
N PHE A 261 -23.06 16.34 -10.05
CA PHE A 261 -22.30 15.87 -8.89
C PHE A 261 -21.73 17.03 -8.08
N GLN A 262 -21.09 18.00 -8.74
CA GLN A 262 -20.56 19.19 -8.08
C GLN A 262 -21.65 19.95 -7.35
N MET A 263 -22.78 20.24 -8.01
CA MET A 263 -23.89 21.00 -7.42
C MET A 263 -24.51 20.31 -6.20
N GLN A 264 -24.65 18.97 -6.24
CA GLN A 264 -25.26 18.20 -5.16
C GLN A 264 -24.33 18.00 -3.96
N HIS A 265 -23.01 18.05 -4.18
CA HIS A 265 -22.04 17.60 -3.18
C HIS A 265 -20.90 18.58 -2.89
N ASP A 266 -20.96 19.83 -3.37
CA ASP A 266 -19.93 20.86 -3.16
C ASP A 266 -19.51 21.02 -1.69
N LYS A 267 -20.48 20.96 -0.76
CA LYS A 267 -20.22 21.11 0.68
C LYS A 267 -19.56 19.89 1.34
N ASN A 268 -19.54 18.75 0.66
CA ASN A 268 -18.98 17.50 1.17
C ASN A 268 -17.58 17.21 0.64
N MET A 269 -17.13 17.94 -0.39
CA MET A 269 -15.83 17.75 -1.02
C MET A 269 -14.72 18.48 -0.26
N THR A 270 -13.54 17.88 -0.23
CA THR A 270 -12.33 18.56 0.24
C THR A 270 -11.86 19.62 -0.77
N ALA A 271 -10.95 20.51 -0.33
CA ALA A 271 -10.36 21.51 -1.23
C ALA A 271 -9.68 20.88 -2.46
N LEU A 272 -8.97 19.75 -2.26
CA LEU A 272 -8.34 19.02 -3.36
C LEU A 272 -9.42 18.42 -4.28
N GLN A 273 -10.45 17.78 -3.76
CA GLN A 273 -11.54 17.23 -4.58
C GLN A 273 -12.23 18.28 -5.44
N THR A 274 -12.56 19.43 -4.84
CA THR A 274 -13.16 20.55 -5.57
C THR A 274 -12.23 21.08 -6.67
N SER A 275 -10.92 21.18 -6.39
CA SER A 275 -9.92 21.58 -7.40
C SER A 275 -9.83 20.57 -8.54
N LEU A 276 -9.72 19.27 -8.22
CA LEU A 276 -9.64 18.19 -9.21
C LEU A 276 -10.89 18.15 -10.09
N LEU A 277 -12.08 18.21 -9.50
CA LEU A 277 -13.35 18.16 -10.24
C LEU A 277 -13.47 19.32 -11.24
N ARG A 278 -13.10 20.54 -10.82
CA ARG A 278 -13.09 21.70 -11.72
C ARG A 278 -12.12 21.50 -12.89
N ARG A 279 -10.90 21.04 -12.61
CA ARG A 279 -9.89 20.78 -13.65
C ARG A 279 -10.34 19.67 -14.61
N ILE A 280 -10.97 18.61 -14.10
CA ILE A 280 -11.57 17.54 -14.93
C ILE A 280 -12.65 18.13 -15.85
N LEU A 281 -13.57 18.93 -15.31
CA LEU A 281 -14.62 19.59 -16.08
C LEU A 281 -14.06 20.51 -17.16
N THR A 282 -13.10 21.37 -16.83
CA THR A 282 -12.43 22.26 -17.80
C THR A 282 -11.77 21.45 -18.91
N THR A 283 -11.00 20.42 -18.56
CA THR A 283 -10.30 19.58 -19.55
C THR A 283 -11.30 18.86 -20.46
N ALA A 284 -12.41 18.37 -19.92
CA ALA A 284 -13.46 17.72 -20.71
C ALA A 284 -14.11 18.71 -21.70
N LEU A 285 -14.40 19.95 -21.27
CA LEU A 285 -14.94 21.00 -22.13
C LEU A 285 -13.96 21.44 -23.22
N ASP A 286 -12.67 21.51 -22.92
CA ASP A 286 -11.63 21.83 -23.90
C ASP A 286 -11.53 20.73 -24.95
N ILE A 287 -11.60 19.46 -24.56
CA ILE A 287 -11.65 18.33 -25.49
C ILE A 287 -12.88 18.43 -26.40
N MET A 288 -14.07 18.73 -25.83
CA MET A 288 -15.28 18.91 -26.63
C MET A 288 -15.12 20.03 -27.66
N SER A 289 -14.55 21.16 -27.25
CA SER A 289 -14.41 22.34 -28.11
C SER A 289 -13.43 22.12 -29.27
N ASN A 290 -12.43 21.25 -29.09
CA ASN A 290 -11.44 20.92 -30.12
C ASN A 290 -11.89 19.82 -31.10
N GLU A 291 -12.94 19.05 -30.76
CA GLU A 291 -13.48 17.96 -31.60
C GLU A 291 -14.72 18.40 -32.41
N LEU A 292 -15.20 19.63 -32.20
CA LEU A 292 -16.30 20.28 -32.93
C LEU A 292 -15.79 21.10 -34.12
#